data_AF-A0AAJ4B787-F1
#
_entry.id   AF-A0AAJ4B787-F1
#
_cell.length_a   1.000
_cell.length_b   1.000
_cell.length_c   1.000
_cell.angle_alpha   90.00
_cell.angle_beta   90.00
_cell.angle_gamma   90.00
#
_symmetry.space_group_name_H-M   'P 1'
#
loop_
_entity.id
_entity.type
_entity.pdbx_description
1 polymer ?
#
loop_
_entity_poly.entity_id
_entity_poly.type
_entity_poly.pdbx_seq_one_letter_code
_entity_poly.pdbx_strand_id
1 'polypeptide(L)'
;MTIFRNAIAWLIPALLVSVGANAMARIPVLPSTAQLAGHWQLRQQEQVCKLDLIAQPNSLAGDIDCVQQWLGQTPLTWLPTPDGIWLMNAEGTGITHLNRQKEGEYTARSATGLELLLQRTQ
;
A
#
# COMPACT_ATOMS: atom_id res chain seq x y z
N MET A 1 63.68 -11.39 -45.92
CA MET A 1 63.43 -10.03 -45.40
C MET A 1 62.05 -10.04 -44.76
N THR A 2 61.97 -10.38 -43.49
CA THR A 2 60.71 -10.64 -42.77
C THR A 2 60.65 -9.61 -41.65
N ILE A 3 59.78 -8.61 -41.79
CA ILE A 3 59.69 -7.47 -40.87
C ILE A 3 58.85 -7.90 -39.67
N PHE A 4 59.51 -8.15 -38.53
CA PHE A 4 58.83 -8.29 -37.24
C PHE A 4 58.37 -6.90 -36.77
N ARG A 5 57.06 -6.68 -36.73
CA ARG A 5 56.44 -5.49 -36.14
C ARG A 5 56.31 -5.71 -34.64
N ASN A 6 57.11 -5.00 -33.84
CA ASN A 6 56.91 -4.90 -32.39
C ASN A 6 55.60 -4.15 -32.10
N ALA A 7 54.63 -4.81 -31.49
CA ALA A 7 53.43 -4.17 -30.97
C ALA A 7 53.68 -3.78 -29.50
N ILE A 8 53.71 -2.47 -29.24
CA ILE A 8 53.82 -1.89 -27.90
C ILE A 8 52.45 -2.01 -27.23
N ALA A 9 52.34 -2.82 -26.18
CA ALA A 9 51.12 -2.92 -25.38
C ALA A 9 51.06 -1.75 -24.37
N TRP A 10 50.14 -0.82 -24.58
CA TRP A 10 49.80 0.23 -23.61
C TRP A 10 48.91 -0.36 -22.52
N LEU A 11 49.39 -0.38 -21.27
CA LEU A 11 48.57 -0.69 -20.11
C LEU A 11 47.94 0.62 -19.59
N ILE A 12 46.65 0.82 -19.83
CA ILE A 12 45.88 1.93 -19.28
C ILE A 12 45.33 1.48 -17.92
N PRO A 13 45.71 2.12 -16.78
CA PRO A 13 45.08 1.81 -15.50
C PRO A 13 43.64 2.34 -15.51
N ALA A 14 42.67 1.43 -15.39
CA ALA A 14 41.26 1.78 -15.24
C ALA A 14 41.00 2.31 -13.82
N LEU A 15 40.77 3.63 -13.70
CA LEU A 15 40.32 4.24 -12.46
C LEU A 15 38.84 3.88 -12.22
N LEU A 16 38.58 3.03 -11.24
CA LEU A 16 37.23 2.71 -10.79
C LEU A 16 36.71 3.87 -9.93
N VAL A 17 35.83 4.69 -10.51
CA VAL A 17 35.11 5.74 -9.79
C VAL A 17 33.84 5.11 -9.21
N SER A 18 33.78 4.94 -7.89
CA SER A 18 32.53 4.55 -7.23
C SER A 18 31.60 5.77 -7.14
N VAL A 19 30.55 5.79 -7.95
CA VAL A 19 29.48 6.78 -7.83
C VAL A 19 28.64 6.40 -6.61
N GLY A 20 28.82 7.12 -5.50
CA GLY A 20 27.94 7.01 -4.34
C GLY A 20 26.55 7.52 -4.70
N ALA A 21 25.59 6.62 -4.87
CA ALA A 21 24.19 6.99 -5.02
C ALA A 21 23.65 7.48 -3.66
N ASN A 22 23.37 8.78 -3.55
CA ASN A 22 22.64 9.32 -2.40
C ASN A 22 21.20 8.79 -2.48
N ALA A 23 20.86 7.79 -1.67
CA ALA A 23 19.48 7.36 -1.52
C ALA A 23 18.71 8.46 -0.78
N MET A 24 17.96 9.29 -1.51
CA MET A 24 17.04 10.24 -0.89
C MET A 24 15.88 9.46 -0.25
N ALA A 25 15.70 9.61 1.07
CA ALA A 25 14.49 9.15 1.74
C ALA A 25 13.30 9.97 1.19
N ARG A 26 12.41 9.32 0.43
CA ARG A 26 11.21 9.96 -0.11
C ARG A 26 10.11 9.89 0.95
N ILE A 27 9.65 11.05 1.41
CA ILE A 27 8.50 11.15 2.33
C ILE A 27 7.24 10.66 1.58
N PRO A 28 6.51 9.66 2.10
CA PRO A 28 5.24 9.25 1.51
C PRO A 28 4.20 10.36 1.63
N VAL A 29 3.49 10.65 0.54
CA VAL A 29 2.40 11.63 0.54
C VAL A 29 1.20 11.03 1.29
N LEU A 30 0.62 11.79 2.22
CA LEU A 30 -0.63 11.45 2.88
C LEU A 30 -1.80 11.75 1.93
N PRO A 31 -2.59 10.74 1.50
CA PRO A 31 -3.78 10.97 0.67
C PRO A 31 -4.88 11.69 1.46
N SER A 32 -5.69 12.48 0.76
CA SER A 32 -6.89 13.11 1.34
C SER A 32 -8.06 12.12 1.41
N THR A 33 -9.03 12.39 2.29
CA THR A 33 -10.25 11.57 2.38
C THR A 33 -11.07 11.61 1.09
N ALA A 34 -11.05 12.73 0.35
CA ALA A 34 -11.70 12.81 -0.96
C ALA A 34 -11.05 11.90 -2.02
N GLN A 35 -9.73 11.70 -1.97
CA GLN A 35 -9.03 10.81 -2.91
C GLN A 35 -9.34 9.33 -2.68
N LEU A 36 -9.54 8.94 -1.42
CA LEU A 36 -9.83 7.55 -1.05
C LEU A 36 -11.33 7.24 -0.96
N ALA A 37 -12.18 8.26 -0.89
CA ALA A 37 -13.62 8.05 -0.91
C ALA A 37 -14.09 7.34 -2.19
N GLY A 38 -15.21 6.63 -2.06
CA GLY A 38 -15.84 5.89 -3.14
C GLY A 38 -16.16 4.45 -2.75
N HIS A 39 -16.39 3.64 -3.78
CA HIS A 39 -16.84 2.27 -3.65
C HIS A 39 -15.67 1.30 -3.61
N TRP A 40 -15.72 0.42 -2.63
CA TRP A 40 -14.73 -0.61 -2.40
C TRP A 40 -15.39 -1.94 -2.12
N GLN A 41 -14.56 -2.97 -2.16
CA GLN A 41 -14.92 -4.28 -1.70
C GLN A 41 -13.83 -4.84 -0.82
N LEU A 42 -14.22 -5.36 0.33
CA LEU A 42 -13.35 -6.16 1.18
C LEU A 42 -13.57 -7.62 0.83
N ARG A 43 -12.50 -8.34 0.55
CA ARG A 43 -12.55 -9.77 0.24
C ARG A 43 -11.82 -10.58 1.30
N GLN A 44 -12.37 -11.75 1.59
CA GLN A 44 -11.71 -12.83 2.30
C GLN A 44 -11.99 -14.12 1.54
N GLN A 45 -10.95 -14.73 0.96
CA GLN A 45 -11.12 -15.89 0.07
C GLN A 45 -12.13 -15.57 -1.06
N GLU A 46 -13.17 -16.38 -1.24
CA GLU A 46 -14.21 -16.19 -2.27
C GLU A 46 -15.34 -15.23 -1.82
N GLN A 47 -15.33 -14.79 -0.56
CA GLN A 47 -16.39 -13.94 -0.01
C GLN A 47 -16.07 -12.46 -0.19
N VAL A 48 -17.12 -11.67 -0.39
CA VAL A 48 -17.03 -10.23 -0.67
C VAL A 48 -18.04 -9.48 0.19
N CYS A 49 -17.57 -8.45 0.91
CA CYS A 49 -18.40 -7.42 1.52
C CYS A 49 -18.21 -6.10 0.76
N LYS A 50 -19.28 -5.43 0.36
CA LYS A 50 -19.18 -4.07 -0.18
C LYS A 50 -18.88 -3.09 0.95
N LEU A 51 -18.00 -2.13 0.68
CA LEU A 51 -17.61 -1.12 1.66
C LEU A 51 -17.47 0.23 0.96
N ASP A 52 -18.14 1.25 1.47
CA ASP A 52 -18.04 2.61 0.96
C ASP A 52 -17.25 3.47 1.94
N LEU A 53 -16.23 4.16 1.43
CA LEU A 53 -15.49 5.18 2.16
C LEU A 53 -16.13 6.55 1.87
N ILE A 54 -16.78 7.16 2.86
CA ILE A 54 -17.45 8.45 2.71
C ILE A 54 -16.53 9.57 3.23
N ALA A 55 -16.20 10.56 2.39
CA ALA A 55 -15.16 11.57 2.68
C ALA A 55 -15.50 12.54 3.82
N GLN A 56 -16.79 12.79 4.08
CA GLN A 56 -17.29 13.71 5.10
C GLN A 56 -18.59 13.08 5.64
N PRO A 57 -18.64 12.61 6.91
CA PRO A 57 -17.71 12.89 8.01
C PRO A 57 -16.64 11.78 8.26
N ASN A 58 -16.08 11.16 7.21
CA ASN A 58 -15.20 9.97 7.34
C ASN A 58 -15.91 8.72 7.85
N SER A 59 -17.14 8.47 7.37
CA SER A 59 -17.95 7.31 7.75
C SER A 59 -17.78 6.15 6.78
N LEU A 60 -18.14 4.95 7.25
CA LEU A 60 -18.24 3.73 6.46
C LEU A 60 -19.70 3.39 6.16
N ALA A 61 -19.97 2.88 4.96
CA ALA A 61 -21.27 2.33 4.59
C ALA A 61 -21.10 1.04 3.75
N GLY A 62 -22.21 0.44 3.33
CA GLY A 62 -22.24 -0.85 2.63
C GLY A 62 -22.56 -2.00 3.57
N ASP A 63 -21.90 -3.14 3.39
CA ASP A 63 -22.17 -4.39 4.12
C ASP A 63 -21.41 -4.43 5.46
N ILE A 64 -21.69 -3.48 6.36
CA ILE A 64 -20.96 -3.33 7.64
C ILE A 64 -21.05 -4.59 8.51
N ASP A 65 -22.21 -5.26 8.56
CA ASP A 65 -22.38 -6.51 9.31
C ASP A 65 -21.47 -7.63 8.77
N CYS A 66 -21.29 -7.70 7.44
CA CYS A 66 -20.37 -8.63 6.78
C CYS A 66 -18.92 -8.34 7.17
N VAL A 67 -18.52 -7.06 7.11
CA VAL A 67 -17.15 -6.65 7.50
C VAL A 67 -16.89 -6.92 8.99
N GLN A 68 -17.87 -6.66 9.86
CA GLN A 68 -17.78 -6.92 11.29
C GLN A 68 -17.48 -8.39 11.60
N GLN A 69 -18.06 -9.34 10.85
CA GLN A 69 -17.79 -10.76 11.05
C GLN A 69 -16.30 -11.10 10.88
N TRP A 70 -15.59 -10.40 10.01
CA TRP A 70 -14.15 -10.60 9.80
C TRP A 70 -13.30 -9.79 10.77
N LEU A 71 -13.72 -8.59 11.15
CA LEU A 71 -12.92 -7.70 12.02
C LEU A 71 -13.14 -7.93 13.52
N GLY A 72 -14.23 -8.61 13.90
CA GLY A 72 -14.61 -8.83 15.30
C GLY A 72 -15.18 -7.59 16.01
N GLN A 73 -15.22 -6.45 15.34
CA GLN A 73 -15.78 -5.18 15.81
C GLN A 73 -16.45 -4.45 14.65
N THR A 74 -17.48 -3.65 14.94
CA THR A 74 -18.18 -2.84 13.93
C THR A 74 -17.32 -1.65 13.51
N PRO A 75 -16.84 -1.59 12.26
CA PRO A 75 -16.14 -0.41 11.77
C PRO A 75 -17.17 0.65 11.35
N LEU A 76 -16.99 1.88 11.81
CA LEU A 76 -17.92 2.99 11.54
C LEU A 76 -17.23 4.20 10.91
N THR A 77 -15.95 4.40 11.21
CA THR A 77 -15.17 5.52 10.69
C THR A 77 -13.87 5.04 10.09
N TRP A 78 -13.23 5.90 9.29
CA TRP A 78 -11.96 5.59 8.64
C TRP A 78 -11.03 6.80 8.58
N LEU A 79 -9.73 6.53 8.42
CA LEU A 79 -8.72 7.59 8.30
C LEU A 79 -7.61 7.19 7.31
N PRO A 80 -7.23 8.04 6.34
CA PRO A 80 -6.04 7.83 5.54
C PRO A 80 -4.77 7.88 6.39
N THR A 81 -3.79 7.05 6.04
CA THR A 81 -2.41 7.14 6.53
C THR A 81 -1.45 7.21 5.33
N PRO A 82 -0.19 7.62 5.52
CA PRO A 82 0.76 7.68 4.42
C PRO A 82 0.99 6.33 3.73
N ASP A 83 0.73 5.22 4.42
CA ASP A 83 0.97 3.84 3.99
C ASP A 83 -0.31 2.98 3.95
N GLY A 84 -1.50 3.54 4.16
CA GLY A 84 -2.71 2.73 4.29
C GLY A 84 -3.98 3.49 4.67
N ILE A 85 -4.89 2.75 5.30
CA ILE A 85 -6.18 3.22 5.79
C ILE A 85 -6.47 2.54 7.13
N TRP A 86 -6.81 3.33 8.16
CA TRP A 86 -7.40 2.79 9.38
C TRP A 86 -8.91 2.63 9.23
N LEU A 87 -9.45 1.49 9.66
CA LEU A 87 -10.86 1.34 10.00
C LEU A 87 -11.00 1.40 11.53
N MET A 88 -11.99 2.14 12.02
CA MET A 88 -12.12 2.48 13.44
C MET A 88 -13.57 2.30 13.91
N ASN A 89 -13.73 2.07 15.21
CA ASN A 89 -15.05 2.00 15.85
C ASN A 89 -15.67 3.39 16.08
N ALA A 90 -16.82 3.46 16.76
CA ALA A 90 -17.52 4.70 17.09
C ALA A 90 -16.67 5.65 17.95
N GLU A 91 -15.83 5.07 18.82
CA GLU A 91 -14.98 5.80 19.76
C GLU A 91 -13.69 6.35 19.11
N GLY A 92 -13.45 6.03 17.83
CA GLY A 92 -12.21 6.39 17.14
C GLY A 92 -11.02 5.52 17.55
N THR A 93 -11.25 4.33 18.08
CA THR A 93 -10.20 3.32 18.30
C THR A 93 -9.97 2.52 17.03
N GLY A 94 -8.70 2.37 16.63
CA GLY A 94 -8.34 1.59 15.45
C GLY A 94 -8.67 0.11 15.61
N ILE A 95 -9.47 -0.44 14.69
CA ILE A 95 -9.81 -1.87 14.61
C ILE A 95 -8.78 -2.61 13.76
N THR A 96 -8.48 -2.08 12.57
CA THR A 96 -7.50 -2.67 11.66
C THR A 96 -6.88 -1.63 10.73
N HIS A 97 -5.59 -1.82 10.41
CA HIS A 97 -4.88 -1.03 9.43
C HIS A 97 -4.75 -1.81 8.13
N LEU A 98 -5.30 -1.24 7.06
CA LEU A 98 -5.22 -1.74 5.70
C LEU A 98 -3.97 -1.14 5.05
N ASN A 99 -2.92 -1.95 4.87
CA ASN A 99 -1.65 -1.51 4.30
C ASN A 99 -1.74 -1.44 2.79
N ARG A 100 -1.38 -0.29 2.22
CA ARG A 100 -1.39 -0.05 0.78
C ARG A 100 -0.37 -0.94 0.08
N GLN A 101 -0.83 -1.76 -0.85
CA GLN A 101 0.03 -2.56 -1.72
C GLN A 101 0.33 -1.79 -3.01
N LYS A 102 -0.71 -1.18 -3.58
CA LYS A 102 -0.67 -0.29 -4.74
C LYS A 102 -1.91 0.60 -4.73
N GLU A 103 -2.00 1.52 -5.68
CA GLU A 103 -3.20 2.37 -5.80
C GLU A 103 -4.46 1.51 -5.94
N GLY A 104 -5.49 1.83 -5.14
CA GLY A 104 -6.75 1.08 -5.12
C GLY A 104 -6.69 -0.32 -4.51
N GLU A 105 -5.58 -0.75 -3.89
CA GLU A 105 -5.44 -2.09 -3.30
C GLU A 105 -4.68 -2.08 -1.97
N TYR A 106 -5.34 -2.62 -0.94
CA TYR A 106 -4.83 -2.63 0.44
C TYR A 106 -5.05 -4.00 1.08
N THR A 107 -4.18 -4.39 2.01
CA THR A 107 -4.29 -5.68 2.71
C THR A 107 -4.24 -5.53 4.23
N ALA A 108 -4.97 -6.40 4.92
CA ALA A 108 -4.95 -6.50 6.37
C ALA A 108 -5.12 -7.96 6.81
N ARG A 109 -5.23 -8.16 8.12
CA ARG A 109 -5.60 -9.44 8.73
C ARG A 109 -6.96 -9.28 9.42
N SER A 110 -7.81 -10.29 9.23
CA SER A 110 -9.03 -10.47 10.01
C SER A 110 -8.72 -10.86 11.45
N ALA A 111 -9.73 -10.87 12.32
CA ALA A 111 -9.63 -11.30 13.71
C ALA A 111 -9.13 -12.76 13.85
N THR A 112 -9.32 -13.59 12.83
CA THR A 112 -8.84 -14.99 12.78
C THR A 112 -7.47 -15.14 12.10
N GLY A 113 -6.86 -14.05 11.64
CA GLY A 113 -5.55 -14.06 10.98
C GLY A 113 -5.57 -14.35 9.47
N LEU A 114 -6.75 -14.57 8.88
CA LEU A 114 -6.89 -14.69 7.43
C LEU A 114 -6.67 -13.34 6.75
N GLU A 115 -6.10 -13.36 5.55
CA GLU A 115 -5.86 -12.16 4.75
C GLU A 115 -7.17 -11.51 4.32
N LEU A 116 -7.18 -10.18 4.38
CA LEU A 116 -8.23 -9.33 3.85
C LEU A 116 -7.66 -8.48 2.73
N LEU A 117 -8.39 -8.38 1.62
CA LEU A 117 -8.04 -7.58 0.46
C LEU A 117 -9.11 -6.52 0.23
N LEU A 118 -8.79 -5.25 0.45
CA LEU A 118 -9.64 -4.12 0.08
C LEU A 118 -9.26 -3.65 -1.33
N GLN A 119 -10.23 -3.62 -2.24
CA GLN A 119 -10.02 -3.19 -3.62
C GLN A 119 -11.09 -2.20 -4.06
N ARG A 120 -10.66 -1.14 -4.76
CA ARG A 120 -11.56 -0.14 -5.35
C ARG A 120 -12.36 -0.79 -6.48
N THR A 121 -13.68 -0.56 -6.53
CA THR A 121 -14.56 -1.24 -7.49
C THR A 121 -14.87 -0.44 -8.74
N GLN A 122 -14.74 0.90 -8.70
CA GLN A 122 -14.66 1.87 -9.79
C GLN A 122 -14.51 3.27 -9.20
#